data_AF-A0A7J4FUF3-F1
#
_entry.id   AF-A0A7J4FUF3-F1
#
_cell.length_a   1.000
_cell.length_b   1.000
_cell.length_c   1.000
_cell.angle_alpha   90.00
_cell.angle_beta   90.00
_cell.angle_gamma   90.00
#
_symmetry.space_group_name_H-M   'P 1'
#
loop_
_entity.id
_entity.type
_entity.pdbx_description
1 polymer ?
#
loop_
_entity_poly.entity_id
_entity_poly.type
_entity_poly.pdbx_seq_one_letter_code
_entity_poly.pdbx_strand_id
1 'polypeptide(L)'
;MITKTALLIKPKRDHLKHLPETEEVIELAETCTECGWCNRTCPGSMPIREAMISAKEGDLDGLADLFHTCINCGKCESSCNRDLPILSMIGRSAQDAIFGEVYTMRAGRGPVLDTEIEAGGELVVHGEVPGIIALVGCSNFSNGHMDVVRIAEEFTSRGYIVVATGCSAMAIAMHRDCDGTTLYEKCPGSFAPGSLLNIGSCVANSHIIGAAIKVAAISAGMPLRGNFEEIADYVLNRVGACGVAWGAMSQKAASIGTGINRWGIPVIVGPHGSKYRRAYLSKKELSDWKLYDKRTEEIVSGEPAPEHLMYPAETVEEAIVAIAKFCIRPSDNAKGRQLKLLNYADLYKKYMGTLPEDLNLFVRNEEDIPITMRGEIMEYLEKVGWKPKKPVAEPSRLGLDEDAFIRKEIDHLITMKDEISRYLETVGLRSEKICRRTEMEDLYGHSNN
;
A
#
# COMPACT_ATOMS: atom_id res chain seq x y z
N MET A 1 -0.16 11.80 -38.37
CA MET A 1 0.59 13.09 -38.34
C MET A 1 1.78 13.01 -37.39
N ILE A 2 1.61 12.54 -36.14
CA ILE A 2 2.68 12.45 -35.12
C ILE A 2 3.91 11.66 -35.58
N THR A 3 3.73 10.43 -36.09
CA THR A 3 4.84 9.57 -36.55
C THR A 3 5.65 10.22 -37.68
N LYS A 4 4.97 10.86 -38.63
CA LYS A 4 5.61 11.60 -39.73
C LYS A 4 6.43 12.78 -39.20
N THR A 5 5.88 13.55 -38.25
CA THR A 5 6.61 14.66 -37.63
C THR A 5 7.87 14.17 -36.92
N ALA A 6 7.81 13.08 -36.16
CA ALA A 6 8.97 12.51 -35.48
C ALA A 6 10.09 12.14 -36.46
N LEU A 7 9.74 11.46 -37.56
CA LEU A 7 10.69 11.08 -38.61
C LEU A 7 11.31 12.30 -39.32
N LEU A 8 10.55 13.38 -39.53
CA LEU A 8 11.05 14.60 -40.15
C LEU A 8 11.92 15.46 -39.23
N ILE A 9 11.71 15.39 -37.92
CA ILE A 9 12.47 16.16 -36.91
C ILE A 9 13.80 15.48 -36.57
N LYS A 10 13.86 14.14 -36.54
CA LYS A 10 15.09 13.39 -36.20
C LYS A 10 16.36 13.90 -36.90
N PRO A 11 16.46 13.93 -38.25
CA PRO A 11 17.69 14.34 -38.92
C PRO A 11 18.06 15.81 -38.66
N LYS A 12 17.07 16.65 -38.29
CA LYS A 12 17.30 18.05 -37.94
C LYS A 12 17.90 18.23 -36.54
N ARG A 13 17.83 17.21 -35.68
CA ARG A 13 18.33 17.27 -34.30
C ARG A 13 19.57 16.41 -34.06
N ASP A 14 19.90 15.48 -34.95
CA ASP A 14 21.02 14.53 -34.78
C ASP A 14 22.39 15.21 -34.60
N HIS A 15 22.56 16.47 -35.01
CA HIS A 15 23.81 17.23 -34.85
C HIS A 15 23.87 18.11 -33.59
N LEU A 16 22.78 18.19 -32.81
CA LEU A 16 22.73 19.03 -31.62
C LEU A 16 23.40 18.34 -30.44
N LYS A 17 24.39 18.99 -29.83
CA LYS A 17 24.92 18.58 -28.52
C LYS A 17 23.94 18.99 -27.44
N HIS A 18 23.50 18.04 -26.62
CA HIS A 18 22.43 18.25 -25.63
C HIS A 18 22.93 18.31 -24.17
N LEU A 19 24.14 17.83 -23.92
CA LEU A 19 24.79 17.84 -22.60
C LEU A 19 26.17 18.50 -22.74
N PRO A 20 26.69 19.14 -21.67
CA PRO A 20 28.07 19.62 -21.64
C PRO A 20 29.04 18.45 -21.81
N GLU A 21 30.24 18.72 -22.33
CA GLU A 21 31.34 17.75 -22.27
C GLU A 21 31.89 17.65 -20.83
N THR A 22 32.70 16.63 -20.57
CA THR A 22 33.22 16.35 -19.21
C THR A 22 34.08 17.50 -18.70
N GLU A 23 34.92 18.05 -19.56
CA GLU A 23 35.76 19.22 -19.25
C GLU A 23 34.89 20.46 -18.99
N GLU A 24 33.82 20.66 -19.77
CA GLU A 24 32.88 21.77 -19.58
C GLU A 24 32.13 21.66 -18.24
N VAL A 25 31.86 20.45 -17.75
CA VAL A 25 31.28 20.23 -16.42
C VAL A 25 32.22 20.74 -15.32
N ILE A 26 33.52 20.48 -15.44
CA ILE A 26 34.53 20.93 -14.46
C ILE A 26 34.63 22.46 -14.50
N GLU A 27 34.73 23.07 -15.68
CA GLU A 27 34.77 24.52 -15.85
C GLU A 27 33.51 25.21 -15.27
N LEU A 28 32.32 24.63 -15.51
CA LEU A 28 31.09 25.12 -14.90
C LEU A 28 31.13 24.98 -13.37
N ALA A 29 31.65 23.87 -12.85
CA ALA A 29 31.77 23.65 -11.42
C ALA A 29 32.69 24.68 -10.74
N GLU A 30 33.79 25.09 -11.38
CA GLU A 30 34.70 26.13 -10.86
C GLU A 30 33.98 27.47 -10.60
N THR A 31 32.96 27.81 -11.40
CA THR A 31 32.18 29.04 -11.20
C THR A 31 31.20 28.97 -10.01
N CYS A 32 30.98 27.78 -9.43
CA CYS A 32 30.11 27.58 -8.28
C CYS A 32 30.62 28.35 -7.06
N THR A 33 29.72 29.11 -6.42
CA THR A 33 30.02 29.91 -5.22
C THR A 33 29.83 29.15 -3.91
N GLU A 34 29.48 27.86 -3.97
CA GLU A 34 29.28 26.99 -2.80
C GLU A 34 28.24 27.53 -1.80
N CYS A 35 27.30 28.35 -2.27
CA CYS A 35 26.33 29.04 -1.43
C CYS A 35 25.31 28.12 -0.75
N GLY A 36 25.13 26.88 -1.25
CA GLY A 36 24.23 25.87 -0.69
C GLY A 36 22.74 26.08 -0.96
N TRP A 37 22.36 27.03 -1.82
CA TRP A 37 20.95 27.26 -2.18
C TRP A 37 20.31 26.06 -2.88
N CYS A 38 21.08 25.37 -3.74
CA CYS A 38 20.66 24.15 -4.42
C CYS A 38 20.22 23.05 -3.43
N ASN A 39 21.01 22.79 -2.38
CA ASN A 39 20.65 21.81 -1.34
C ASN A 39 19.37 22.22 -0.62
N ARG A 40 19.29 23.50 -0.18
CA ARG A 40 18.14 24.02 0.57
C ARG A 40 16.83 23.97 -0.21
N THR A 41 16.87 24.22 -1.52
CA THR A 41 15.67 24.21 -2.35
C THR A 41 15.30 22.83 -2.89
N CYS A 42 16.23 21.87 -2.84
CA CYS A 42 16.02 20.53 -3.35
C CYS A 42 14.93 19.83 -2.54
N PRO A 43 13.85 19.32 -3.16
CA PRO A 43 12.78 18.63 -2.45
C PRO A 43 13.23 17.38 -1.68
N GLY A 44 14.31 16.75 -2.16
CA GLY A 44 14.94 15.58 -1.53
C GLY A 44 16.17 15.92 -0.69
N SER A 45 16.46 17.21 -0.46
CA SER A 45 17.60 17.67 0.36
C SER A 45 18.96 17.10 -0.08
N MET A 46 19.14 16.88 -1.39
CA MET A 46 20.33 16.24 -1.94
C MET A 46 21.62 17.09 -1.72
N PRO A 47 22.79 16.43 -1.55
CA PRO A 47 24.08 17.09 -1.32
C PRO A 47 24.70 17.65 -2.62
N ILE A 48 23.95 18.51 -3.32
CA ILE A 48 24.37 19.08 -4.61
C ILE A 48 25.61 19.97 -4.46
N ARG A 49 25.70 20.78 -3.39
CA ARG A 49 26.83 21.65 -3.11
C ARG A 49 28.11 20.84 -2.96
N GLU A 50 28.05 19.75 -2.21
CA GLU A 50 29.17 18.87 -1.92
C GLU A 50 29.65 18.19 -3.22
N ALA A 51 28.71 17.66 -4.02
CA ALA A 51 29.03 17.12 -5.35
C ALA A 51 29.67 18.16 -6.28
N MET A 52 29.22 19.41 -6.23
CA MET A 52 29.81 20.51 -7.01
C MET A 52 31.21 20.89 -6.52
N ILE A 53 31.53 20.74 -5.23
CA ILE A 53 32.88 20.99 -4.70
C ILE A 53 33.84 19.92 -5.21
N SER A 54 33.46 18.64 -5.12
CA SER A 54 34.25 17.54 -5.70
C SER A 54 34.48 17.73 -7.20
N ALA A 55 33.44 18.17 -7.94
CA ALA A 55 33.53 18.39 -9.38
C ALA A 55 34.54 19.47 -9.78
N LYS A 56 34.83 20.45 -8.91
CA LYS A 56 35.90 21.45 -9.14
C LYS A 56 37.29 20.80 -9.17
N GLU A 57 37.46 19.72 -8.43
CA GLU A 57 38.72 18.99 -8.32
C GLU A 57 38.84 17.89 -9.40
N GLY A 58 37.84 17.80 -10.30
CA GLY A 58 37.77 16.80 -11.37
C GLY A 58 37.07 15.50 -10.98
N ASP A 59 36.56 15.39 -9.75
CA ASP A 59 35.78 14.24 -9.28
C ASP A 59 34.29 14.43 -9.56
N LEU A 60 33.77 13.67 -10.54
CA LEU A 60 32.37 13.75 -10.97
C LEU A 60 31.47 12.69 -10.33
N ASP A 61 32.01 11.78 -9.52
CA ASP A 61 31.25 10.65 -8.96
C ASP A 61 30.11 11.16 -8.08
N GLY A 62 30.38 12.18 -7.26
CA GLY A 62 29.36 12.82 -6.45
C GLY A 62 28.20 13.40 -7.26
N LEU A 63 28.44 13.92 -8.48
CA LEU A 63 27.36 14.38 -9.37
C LEU A 63 26.64 13.21 -10.05
N ALA A 64 27.38 12.15 -10.40
CA ALA A 64 26.82 10.95 -10.99
C ALA A 64 25.86 10.24 -10.03
N ASP A 65 26.24 10.08 -8.76
CA ASP A 65 25.45 9.42 -7.72
C ASP A 65 24.09 10.10 -7.48
N LEU A 66 24.02 11.42 -7.66
CA LEU A 66 22.76 12.17 -7.53
C LEU A 66 21.71 11.72 -8.53
N PHE A 67 22.10 11.17 -9.68
CA PHE A 67 21.16 10.74 -10.73
C PHE A 67 20.11 9.76 -10.20
N HIS A 68 20.50 8.84 -9.33
CA HIS A 68 19.61 7.77 -8.84
C HIS A 68 18.50 8.26 -7.89
N THR A 69 18.71 9.40 -7.24
CA THR A 69 17.76 9.98 -6.27
C THR A 69 17.12 11.27 -6.76
N CYS A 70 17.70 11.92 -7.77
CA CYS A 70 17.20 13.15 -8.36
C CYS A 70 15.89 12.91 -9.14
N ILE A 71 14.83 13.65 -8.77
CA ILE A 71 13.56 13.66 -9.51
C ILE A 71 13.54 14.65 -10.69
N ASN A 72 14.71 15.17 -11.08
CA ASN A 72 14.92 16.07 -12.22
C ASN A 72 13.97 17.29 -12.27
N CYS A 73 13.76 17.97 -11.14
CA CYS A 73 12.72 19.00 -11.01
C CYS A 73 13.14 20.45 -11.38
N GLY A 74 14.42 20.71 -11.62
CA GLY A 74 14.94 22.02 -12.02
C GLY A 74 14.93 23.13 -10.95
N LYS A 75 14.49 22.82 -9.72
CA LYS A 75 14.47 23.82 -8.63
C LYS A 75 15.87 24.31 -8.26
N CYS A 76 16.86 23.42 -8.24
CA CYS A 76 18.24 23.76 -7.94
C CYS A 76 18.79 24.79 -8.94
N GLU A 77 18.58 24.56 -10.24
CA GLU A 77 18.97 25.48 -11.32
C GLU A 77 18.27 26.84 -11.18
N SER A 78 16.95 26.83 -10.93
CA SER A 78 16.15 28.05 -10.75
C SER A 78 16.60 28.92 -9.56
N SER A 79 17.27 28.31 -8.57
CA SER A 79 17.79 28.99 -7.38
C SER A 79 19.27 29.37 -7.49
N CYS A 80 19.96 28.92 -8.54
CA CYS A 80 21.39 29.13 -8.69
C CYS A 80 21.68 30.56 -9.15
N ASN A 81 22.43 31.33 -8.35
CA ASN A 81 22.82 32.69 -8.70
C ASN A 81 23.88 32.79 -9.83
N ARG A 82 24.36 31.64 -10.32
CA ARG A 82 25.30 31.51 -11.43
C ARG A 82 24.68 30.85 -12.66
N ASP A 83 23.36 30.60 -12.62
CA ASP A 83 22.61 29.96 -13.71
C ASP A 83 23.23 28.64 -14.18
N LEU A 84 23.79 27.87 -13.24
CA LEU A 84 24.44 26.60 -13.54
C LEU A 84 23.42 25.56 -14.01
N PRO A 85 23.69 24.83 -15.11
CA PRO A 85 22.83 23.78 -15.63
C PRO A 85 23.03 22.47 -14.84
N ILE A 86 22.76 22.49 -13.55
CA ILE A 86 23.03 21.41 -12.58
C ILE A 86 22.46 20.06 -13.06
N LEU A 87 21.28 20.04 -13.68
CA LEU A 87 20.67 18.79 -14.17
C LEU A 87 21.42 18.23 -15.38
N SER A 88 21.88 19.11 -16.29
CA SER A 88 22.72 18.70 -17.41
C SER A 88 24.10 18.23 -16.94
N MET A 89 24.64 18.84 -15.88
CA MET A 89 25.89 18.40 -15.24
C MET A 89 25.73 17.01 -14.65
N ILE A 90 24.67 16.76 -13.86
CA ILE A 90 24.33 15.41 -13.35
C ILE A 90 24.17 14.43 -14.51
N GLY A 91 23.41 14.81 -15.55
CA GLY A 91 23.16 13.95 -16.70
C GLY A 91 24.43 13.60 -17.49
N ARG A 92 25.40 14.52 -17.57
CA ARG A 92 26.71 14.23 -18.16
C ARG A 92 27.54 13.34 -17.26
N SER A 93 27.60 13.63 -15.95
CA SER A 93 28.36 12.82 -14.99
C SER A 93 27.85 11.38 -14.89
N ALA A 94 26.53 11.18 -15.00
CA ALA A 94 25.88 9.87 -14.95
C ALA A 94 25.64 9.23 -16.34
N GLN A 95 26.30 9.72 -17.40
CA GLN A 95 25.97 9.36 -18.77
C GLN A 95 26.04 7.84 -19.03
N ASP A 96 27.05 7.16 -18.49
CA ASP A 96 27.21 5.71 -18.64
C ASP A 96 26.07 4.94 -17.96
N ALA A 97 25.67 5.38 -16.76
CA ALA A 97 24.53 4.81 -16.05
C ALA A 97 23.23 5.01 -16.84
N ILE A 98 22.98 6.24 -17.34
CA ILE A 98 21.79 6.60 -18.11
C ILE A 98 21.67 5.76 -19.38
N PHE A 99 22.75 5.61 -20.16
CA PHE A 99 22.71 4.79 -21.36
C PHE A 99 22.57 3.29 -21.07
N GLY A 100 22.99 2.85 -19.89
CA GLY A 100 22.83 1.50 -19.39
C GLY A 100 21.42 1.15 -18.89
N GLU A 101 20.51 2.11 -18.74
CA GLU A 101 19.15 1.91 -18.18
C GLU A 101 18.21 1.13 -19.14
N VAL A 102 18.49 -0.15 -19.36
CA VAL A 102 17.69 -1.07 -20.19
C VAL A 102 17.14 -2.21 -19.35
N TYR A 103 15.81 -2.21 -19.20
CA TYR A 103 15.10 -3.09 -18.27
C TYR A 103 13.93 -3.81 -18.91
N THR A 104 13.62 -5.00 -18.37
CA THR A 104 12.45 -5.79 -18.76
C THR A 104 11.32 -5.58 -17.75
N MET A 105 10.18 -5.04 -18.20
CA MET A 105 8.97 -4.95 -17.39
C MET A 105 7.87 -5.80 -18.02
N ARG A 106 7.23 -6.67 -17.22
CA ARG A 106 6.04 -7.40 -17.67
C ARG A 106 4.93 -6.41 -18.02
N ALA A 107 4.24 -6.61 -19.14
CA ALA A 107 3.12 -5.76 -19.53
C ALA A 107 1.98 -5.80 -18.49
N GLY A 108 1.21 -4.70 -18.42
CA GLY A 108 0.02 -4.62 -17.57
C GLY A 108 -1.00 -5.68 -17.97
N ARG A 109 -1.26 -6.64 -17.07
CA ARG A 109 -2.10 -7.81 -17.38
C ARG A 109 -3.61 -7.59 -17.20
N GLY A 110 -4.01 -6.50 -16.54
CA GLY A 110 -5.42 -6.25 -16.22
C GLY A 110 -5.90 -7.01 -14.98
N PRO A 111 -7.19 -7.40 -14.92
CA PRO A 111 -7.78 -7.97 -13.71
C PRO A 111 -7.19 -9.33 -13.33
N VAL A 112 -7.15 -9.58 -12.02
CA VAL A 112 -7.03 -10.95 -11.48
C VAL A 112 -8.24 -11.75 -11.96
N LEU A 113 -8.06 -12.97 -12.42
CA LEU A 113 -9.14 -13.80 -12.96
C LEU A 113 -9.94 -14.46 -11.85
N ASP A 114 -11.17 -14.88 -12.13
CA ASP A 114 -12.01 -15.57 -11.15
C ASP A 114 -11.40 -16.93 -10.77
N THR A 115 -10.86 -17.65 -11.75
CA THR A 115 -10.13 -18.92 -11.54
C THR A 115 -8.91 -18.77 -10.62
N GLU A 116 -8.25 -17.61 -10.62
CA GLU A 116 -7.15 -17.33 -9.71
C GLU A 116 -7.64 -17.04 -8.28
N ILE A 117 -8.81 -16.41 -8.14
CA ILE A 117 -9.45 -16.19 -6.85
C ILE A 117 -9.98 -17.51 -6.28
N GLU A 118 -10.56 -18.38 -7.10
CA GLU A 118 -10.98 -19.73 -6.69
C GLU A 118 -9.80 -20.56 -6.18
N ALA A 119 -8.64 -20.46 -6.85
CA ALA A 119 -7.46 -21.23 -6.47
C ALA A 119 -6.75 -20.72 -5.19
N GLY A 120 -6.84 -19.42 -4.88
CA GLY A 120 -6.01 -18.80 -3.83
C GLY A 120 -6.75 -17.93 -2.80
N GLY A 121 -8.00 -17.54 -3.04
CA GLY A 121 -8.75 -16.60 -2.19
C GLY A 121 -8.97 -17.10 -0.77
N GLU A 122 -9.36 -18.37 -0.63
CA GLU A 122 -9.55 -19.01 0.68
C GLU A 122 -8.24 -19.10 1.48
N LEU A 123 -7.11 -19.36 0.80
CA LEU A 123 -5.79 -19.40 1.45
C LEU A 123 -5.37 -18.02 1.98
N VAL A 124 -5.76 -16.92 1.31
CA VAL A 124 -5.55 -15.56 1.79
C VAL A 124 -6.43 -15.27 3.02
N VAL A 125 -7.69 -15.73 3.02
CA VAL A 125 -8.64 -15.58 4.14
C VAL A 125 -8.18 -16.31 5.39
N HIS A 126 -7.63 -17.51 5.21
CA HIS A 126 -7.07 -18.31 6.31
C HIS A 126 -5.67 -17.85 6.74
N GLY A 127 -5.01 -17.01 5.94
CA GLY A 127 -3.67 -16.50 6.20
C GLY A 127 -2.54 -17.46 5.82
N GLU A 128 -2.85 -18.58 5.16
CA GLU A 128 -1.85 -19.52 4.64
C GLU A 128 -1.08 -18.96 3.43
N VAL A 129 -1.70 -18.00 2.73
CA VAL A 129 -0.95 -16.97 1.99
C VAL A 129 -0.81 -15.75 2.91
N PRO A 130 0.42 -15.32 3.23
CA PRO A 130 0.65 -14.27 4.23
C PRO A 130 -0.06 -12.94 3.92
N GLY A 131 -0.26 -12.63 2.65
CA GLY A 131 -1.10 -11.51 2.23
C GLY A 131 -0.82 -11.03 0.81
N ILE A 132 -1.60 -10.03 0.41
CA ILE A 132 -1.48 -9.35 -0.88
C ILE A 132 -0.83 -7.98 -0.66
N ILE A 133 0.32 -7.75 -1.30
CA ILE A 133 1.05 -6.48 -1.20
C ILE A 133 0.90 -5.71 -2.50
N ALA A 134 0.36 -4.49 -2.42
CA ALA A 134 0.12 -3.65 -3.59
C ALA A 134 1.12 -2.49 -3.67
N LEU A 135 2.14 -2.62 -4.51
CA LEU A 135 3.15 -1.60 -4.79
C LEU A 135 2.67 -0.63 -5.89
N VAL A 136 2.18 0.53 -5.48
CA VAL A 136 1.46 1.48 -6.37
C VAL A 136 2.03 2.89 -6.22
N GLY A 137 1.54 3.83 -7.03
CA GLY A 137 1.80 5.25 -6.82
C GLY A 137 2.79 5.88 -7.78
N CYS A 138 3.42 6.96 -7.30
CA CYS A 138 4.27 7.86 -8.09
C CYS A 138 5.75 7.61 -7.80
N SER A 139 6.65 8.31 -8.50
CA SER A 139 8.11 8.15 -8.41
C SER A 139 8.82 9.17 -7.52
N ASN A 140 8.12 9.80 -6.57
CA ASN A 140 8.74 10.73 -5.62
C ASN A 140 9.36 9.98 -4.42
N PHE A 141 10.25 9.03 -4.73
CA PHE A 141 10.92 8.18 -3.74
C PHE A 141 11.99 8.97 -2.99
N SER A 142 12.11 8.76 -1.68
CA SER A 142 13.06 9.54 -0.86
C SER A 142 14.51 9.10 -1.09
N ASN A 143 14.74 7.81 -1.39
CA ASN A 143 16.07 7.25 -1.64
C ASN A 143 16.14 6.47 -2.98
N GLY A 144 15.47 6.98 -4.01
CA GLY A 144 15.46 6.36 -5.33
C GLY A 144 14.55 5.12 -5.44
N HIS A 145 14.59 4.45 -6.58
CA HIS A 145 13.65 3.37 -6.92
C HIS A 145 13.96 2.04 -6.21
N MET A 146 15.19 1.85 -5.73
CA MET A 146 15.65 0.61 -5.08
C MET A 146 14.84 0.24 -3.83
N ASP A 147 14.27 1.20 -3.11
CA ASP A 147 13.39 0.91 -1.98
C ASP A 147 12.20 0.05 -2.39
N VAL A 148 11.57 0.35 -3.53
CA VAL A 148 10.41 -0.40 -4.04
C VAL A 148 10.83 -1.80 -4.50
N VAL A 149 12.02 -1.93 -5.09
CA VAL A 149 12.62 -3.22 -5.47
C VAL A 149 12.83 -4.09 -4.23
N ARG A 150 13.48 -3.54 -3.19
CA ARG A 150 13.75 -4.23 -1.92
C ARG A 150 12.47 -4.73 -1.25
N ILE A 151 11.41 -3.90 -1.22
CA ILE A 151 10.11 -4.33 -0.71
C ILE A 151 9.56 -5.48 -1.55
N ALA A 152 9.58 -5.37 -2.88
CA ALA A 152 9.07 -6.42 -3.77
C ALA A 152 9.81 -7.75 -3.55
N GLU A 153 11.14 -7.73 -3.52
CA GLU A 153 11.98 -8.91 -3.31
C GLU A 153 11.76 -9.57 -1.94
N GLU A 154 11.66 -8.77 -0.88
CA GLU A 154 11.43 -9.30 0.47
C GLU A 154 10.09 -10.03 0.55
N PHE A 155 9.04 -9.51 -0.08
CA PHE A 155 7.71 -10.11 0.02
C PHE A 155 7.47 -11.25 -0.97
N THR A 156 8.05 -11.22 -2.18
CA THR A 156 7.98 -12.37 -3.09
C THR A 156 8.73 -13.57 -2.54
N SER A 157 9.92 -13.38 -1.96
CA SER A 157 10.69 -14.47 -1.34
C SER A 157 10.02 -15.10 -0.12
N ARG A 158 9.12 -14.36 0.55
CA ARG A 158 8.34 -14.82 1.71
C ARG A 158 6.97 -15.39 1.36
N GLY A 159 6.69 -15.61 0.09
CA GLY A 159 5.44 -16.23 -0.36
C GLY A 159 4.22 -15.31 -0.36
N TYR A 160 4.40 -13.99 -0.24
CA TYR A 160 3.31 -13.04 -0.45
C TYR A 160 2.97 -12.92 -1.94
N ILE A 161 1.76 -12.46 -2.23
CA ILE A 161 1.36 -12.10 -3.60
C ILE A 161 1.65 -10.62 -3.79
N VAL A 162 2.63 -10.28 -4.63
CA VAL A 162 2.99 -8.88 -4.90
C VAL A 162 2.35 -8.42 -6.21
N VAL A 163 1.52 -7.38 -6.12
CA VAL A 163 0.92 -6.72 -7.29
C VAL A 163 1.45 -5.30 -7.40
N ALA A 164 1.66 -4.82 -8.62
CA ALA A 164 2.20 -3.50 -8.88
C ALA A 164 1.43 -2.75 -9.98
N THR A 165 1.40 -1.42 -9.88
CA THR A 165 0.87 -0.53 -10.93
C THR A 165 1.72 0.73 -11.12
N GLY A 166 1.55 1.37 -12.27
CA GLY A 166 2.05 2.73 -12.51
C GLY A 166 3.57 2.86 -12.38
N CYS A 167 4.03 3.95 -11.76
CA CYS A 167 5.45 4.24 -11.62
C CYS A 167 6.17 3.22 -10.74
N SER A 168 5.50 2.66 -9.73
CA SER A 168 6.08 1.60 -8.89
C SER A 168 6.31 0.32 -9.67
N ALA A 169 5.41 -0.04 -10.59
CA ALA A 169 5.62 -1.18 -11.49
C ALA A 169 6.85 -1.00 -12.40
N MET A 170 7.09 0.23 -12.86
CA MET A 170 8.29 0.59 -13.64
C MET A 170 9.54 0.54 -12.77
N ALA A 171 9.50 1.14 -11.57
CA ALA A 171 10.60 1.17 -10.62
C ALA A 171 11.11 -0.22 -10.25
N ILE A 172 10.20 -1.20 -10.07
CA ILE A 172 10.57 -2.60 -9.78
C ILE A 172 11.37 -3.22 -10.94
N ALA A 173 11.09 -2.84 -12.19
CA ALA A 173 11.83 -3.35 -13.34
C ALA A 173 13.23 -2.73 -13.47
N MET A 174 13.46 -1.55 -12.90
CA MET A 174 14.72 -0.78 -13.01
C MET A 174 15.88 -1.37 -12.19
N HIS A 175 15.82 -2.65 -11.82
CA HIS A 175 16.89 -3.37 -11.17
C HIS A 175 17.12 -4.72 -11.84
N ARG A 176 18.39 -5.04 -12.07
CA ARG A 176 18.86 -6.38 -12.45
C ARG A 176 19.70 -6.91 -11.32
N ASP A 177 19.47 -8.17 -10.99
CA ASP A 177 20.25 -8.87 -9.99
C ASP A 177 21.63 -9.31 -10.52
N CYS A 178 22.38 -10.07 -9.72
CA CYS A 178 23.68 -10.61 -10.13
C CYS A 178 23.61 -11.52 -11.37
N ASP A 179 22.47 -12.17 -11.62
CA ASP A 179 22.24 -13.00 -12.80
C ASP A 179 21.79 -12.17 -14.03
N GLY A 180 21.70 -10.84 -13.89
CA GLY A 180 21.31 -9.93 -14.97
C GLY A 180 19.80 -9.94 -15.28
N THR A 181 18.98 -10.50 -14.40
CA THR A 181 17.53 -10.64 -14.56
C THR A 181 16.75 -9.65 -13.69
N THR A 182 15.62 -9.18 -14.20
CA THR A 182 14.69 -8.37 -13.43
C THR A 182 13.81 -9.24 -12.53
N LEU A 183 13.22 -8.66 -11.49
CA LEU A 183 12.29 -9.40 -10.62
C LEU A 183 11.07 -9.94 -11.39
N TYR A 184 10.64 -9.27 -12.47
CA TYR A 184 9.56 -9.75 -13.33
C TYR A 184 9.90 -11.00 -14.14
N GLU A 185 11.19 -11.20 -14.45
CA GLU A 185 11.70 -12.39 -15.15
C GLU A 185 11.85 -13.57 -14.18
N LYS A 186 12.25 -13.30 -12.94
CA LYS A 186 12.39 -14.32 -11.87
C LYS A 186 11.05 -14.81 -11.34
N CYS A 187 10.15 -13.89 -11.02
CA CYS A 187 8.89 -14.21 -10.35
C CYS A 187 7.80 -14.62 -11.36
N PRO A 188 6.94 -15.59 -11.02
CA PRO A 188 5.75 -15.87 -11.80
C PRO A 188 4.81 -14.65 -11.79
N GLY A 189 3.95 -14.53 -12.81
CA GLY A 189 2.95 -13.44 -12.90
C GLY A 189 1.50 -13.89 -12.75
N SER A 190 1.29 -15.11 -12.26
CA SER A 190 0.00 -15.59 -11.77
C SER A 190 -0.30 -14.98 -10.39
N PHE A 191 -1.57 -14.87 -10.02
CA PHE A 191 -1.96 -14.43 -8.69
C PHE A 191 -1.85 -15.61 -7.71
N ALA A 192 -0.63 -15.87 -7.24
CA ALA A 192 -0.27 -17.03 -6.44
C ALA A 192 0.92 -16.70 -5.50
N PRO A 193 1.17 -17.46 -4.43
CA PRO A 193 2.26 -17.18 -3.49
C PRO A 193 3.63 -17.00 -4.16
N GLY A 194 4.35 -15.95 -3.78
CA GLY A 194 5.69 -15.64 -4.29
C GLY A 194 5.73 -15.03 -5.69
N SER A 195 4.61 -14.51 -6.17
CA SER A 195 4.50 -13.93 -7.51
C SER A 195 4.61 -12.40 -7.53
N LEU A 196 4.96 -11.86 -8.70
CA LEU A 196 5.00 -10.43 -8.99
C LEU A 196 4.18 -10.11 -10.24
N LEU A 197 3.12 -9.34 -10.09
CA LEU A 197 2.19 -9.01 -11.17
C LEU A 197 2.19 -7.52 -11.48
N ASN A 198 2.47 -7.15 -12.73
CA ASN A 198 2.12 -5.82 -13.21
C ASN A 198 0.64 -5.81 -13.62
N ILE A 199 -0.21 -5.18 -12.81
CA ILE A 199 -1.65 -5.08 -13.07
C ILE A 199 -1.95 -4.03 -14.16
N GLY A 200 -1.11 -2.98 -14.26
CA GLY A 200 -1.19 -1.99 -15.32
C GLY A 200 -0.92 -0.55 -14.87
N SER A 201 -1.58 0.40 -15.52
CA SER A 201 -1.43 1.84 -15.22
C SER A 201 -2.13 2.24 -13.91
N CYS A 202 -2.05 3.50 -13.50
CA CYS A 202 -2.65 3.95 -12.24
C CYS A 202 -4.18 3.71 -12.14
N VAL A 203 -4.91 3.65 -13.26
CA VAL A 203 -6.35 3.34 -13.24
C VAL A 203 -6.62 1.86 -12.99
N ALA A 204 -5.64 0.99 -13.26
CA ALA A 204 -5.73 -0.45 -13.03
C ALA A 204 -5.66 -0.82 -11.53
N ASN A 205 -5.43 0.16 -10.64
CA ASN A 205 -5.62 -0.04 -9.19
C ASN A 205 -7.04 -0.48 -8.83
N SER A 206 -8.03 -0.19 -9.68
CA SER A 206 -9.39 -0.73 -9.54
C SER A 206 -9.42 -2.26 -9.56
N HIS A 207 -8.53 -2.91 -10.28
CA HIS A 207 -8.43 -4.37 -10.34
C HIS A 207 -7.81 -4.97 -9.07
N ILE A 208 -6.96 -4.23 -8.35
CA ILE A 208 -6.40 -4.66 -7.07
C ILE A 208 -7.51 -4.70 -6.02
N ILE A 209 -8.30 -3.64 -5.92
CA ILE A 209 -9.51 -3.61 -5.07
C ILE A 209 -10.49 -4.68 -5.53
N GLY A 210 -10.70 -4.80 -6.85
CA GLY A 210 -11.55 -5.81 -7.45
C GLY A 210 -11.16 -7.22 -7.03
N ALA A 211 -9.87 -7.53 -6.91
CA ALA A 211 -9.41 -8.83 -6.40
C ALA A 211 -9.87 -9.06 -4.95
N ALA A 212 -9.69 -8.08 -4.05
CA ALA A 212 -10.15 -8.20 -2.66
C ALA A 212 -11.69 -8.33 -2.55
N ILE A 213 -12.43 -7.57 -3.35
CA ILE A 213 -13.90 -7.67 -3.45
C ILE A 213 -14.31 -9.07 -3.94
N LYS A 214 -13.61 -9.59 -4.95
CA LYS A 214 -13.89 -10.91 -5.49
C LYS A 214 -13.56 -12.04 -4.53
N VAL A 215 -12.56 -11.90 -3.65
CA VAL A 215 -12.34 -12.87 -2.57
C VAL A 215 -13.59 -12.97 -1.70
N ALA A 216 -14.20 -11.86 -1.29
CA ALA A 216 -15.44 -11.88 -0.52
C ALA A 216 -16.61 -12.50 -1.32
N ALA A 217 -16.76 -12.12 -2.59
CA ALA A 217 -17.87 -12.61 -3.42
C ALA A 217 -17.76 -14.10 -3.80
N ILE A 218 -16.57 -14.55 -4.19
CA ILE A 218 -16.33 -15.90 -4.71
C ILE A 218 -16.06 -16.87 -3.57
N SER A 219 -15.20 -16.53 -2.62
CA SER A 219 -14.84 -17.43 -1.52
C SER A 219 -15.88 -17.48 -0.41
N ALA A 220 -16.61 -16.38 -0.16
CA ALA A 220 -17.67 -16.34 0.87
C ALA A 220 -19.10 -16.20 0.30
N GLY A 221 -19.28 -16.22 -1.02
CA GLY A 221 -20.61 -16.19 -1.64
C GLY A 221 -21.40 -14.89 -1.41
N MET A 222 -20.73 -13.79 -1.03
CA MET A 222 -21.40 -12.56 -0.61
C MET A 222 -21.97 -11.77 -1.80
N PRO A 223 -23.22 -11.27 -1.71
CA PRO A 223 -23.81 -10.46 -2.77
C PRO A 223 -23.12 -9.09 -2.85
N LEU A 224 -22.81 -8.64 -4.06
CA LEU A 224 -22.09 -7.37 -4.29
C LEU A 224 -23.00 -6.14 -4.44
N ARG A 225 -24.22 -6.32 -4.96
CA ARG A 225 -25.09 -5.20 -5.34
C ARG A 225 -25.56 -4.45 -4.10
N GLY A 226 -25.16 -3.18 -3.97
CA GLY A 226 -25.56 -2.32 -2.86
C GLY A 226 -24.96 -2.71 -1.51
N ASN A 227 -23.99 -3.63 -1.47
CA ASN A 227 -23.52 -4.25 -0.22
C ASN A 227 -22.10 -3.80 0.17
N PHE A 228 -21.82 -2.51 0.08
CA PHE A 228 -20.48 -1.98 0.28
C PHE A 228 -19.94 -2.27 1.70
N GLU A 229 -20.74 -2.01 2.73
CA GLU A 229 -20.28 -2.08 4.13
C GLU A 229 -19.92 -3.50 4.56
N GLU A 230 -20.72 -4.49 4.16
CA GLU A 230 -20.48 -5.88 4.55
C GLU A 230 -19.24 -6.44 3.85
N ILE A 231 -19.04 -6.11 2.58
CA ILE A 231 -17.83 -6.51 1.84
C ILE A 231 -16.59 -5.81 2.42
N ALA A 232 -16.68 -4.52 2.75
CA ALA A 232 -15.57 -3.79 3.36
C ALA A 232 -15.22 -4.34 4.76
N ASP A 233 -16.23 -4.68 5.57
CA ASP A 233 -16.05 -5.33 6.87
C ASP A 233 -15.42 -6.73 6.71
N TYR A 234 -15.87 -7.51 5.73
CA TYR A 234 -15.26 -8.81 5.41
C TYR A 234 -13.77 -8.66 5.05
N VAL A 235 -13.44 -7.72 4.16
CA VAL A 235 -12.05 -7.47 3.74
C VAL A 235 -11.19 -7.00 4.93
N LEU A 236 -11.71 -6.08 5.75
CA LEU A 236 -11.02 -5.57 6.94
C LEU A 236 -10.67 -6.69 7.93
N ASN A 237 -11.59 -7.61 8.19
CA ASN A 237 -11.43 -8.62 9.23
C ASN A 237 -10.80 -9.92 8.73
N ARG A 238 -10.78 -10.17 7.42
CA ARG A 238 -10.40 -11.48 6.86
C ARG A 238 -9.37 -11.47 5.74
N VAL A 239 -9.26 -10.41 4.96
CA VAL A 239 -8.37 -10.40 3.79
C VAL A 239 -7.07 -9.69 4.15
N GLY A 240 -6.01 -10.48 4.37
CA GLY A 240 -4.66 -9.98 4.64
C GLY A 240 -4.10 -9.24 3.43
N ALA A 241 -4.07 -7.91 3.49
CA ALA A 241 -3.57 -7.08 2.40
C ALA A 241 -2.98 -5.76 2.91
N CYS A 242 -2.04 -5.20 2.17
CA CYS A 242 -1.46 -3.88 2.44
C CYS A 242 -1.10 -3.17 1.12
N GLY A 243 -1.53 -1.92 0.98
CA GLY A 243 -1.08 -1.03 -0.09
C GLY A 243 0.19 -0.27 0.30
N VAL A 244 1.04 0.02 -0.68
CA VAL A 244 2.28 0.78 -0.49
C VAL A 244 2.39 1.80 -1.61
N ALA A 245 2.31 3.07 -1.26
CA ALA A 245 2.53 4.20 -2.14
C ALA A 245 3.79 4.95 -1.72
N TRP A 246 4.96 4.29 -1.88
CA TRP A 246 6.24 4.77 -1.35
C TRP A 246 6.59 6.18 -1.87
N GLY A 247 6.53 6.37 -3.19
CA GLY A 247 6.82 7.66 -3.84
C GLY A 247 5.60 8.56 -4.04
N ALA A 248 4.59 8.50 -3.17
CA ALA A 248 3.35 9.24 -3.38
C ALA A 248 3.57 10.76 -3.42
N MET A 249 3.09 11.42 -4.50
CA MET A 249 3.10 12.88 -4.63
C MET A 249 1.81 13.50 -5.18
N SER A 250 1.05 12.76 -5.98
CA SER A 250 -0.10 13.29 -6.72
C SER A 250 -1.40 13.19 -5.92
N GLN A 251 -2.34 14.11 -6.18
CA GLN A 251 -3.71 14.02 -5.61
C GLN A 251 -4.40 12.69 -5.97
N LYS A 252 -4.06 12.08 -7.11
CA LYS A 252 -4.54 10.75 -7.50
C LYS A 252 -4.07 9.67 -6.52
N ALA A 253 -2.84 9.74 -6.03
CA ALA A 253 -2.34 8.78 -5.05
C ALA A 253 -3.10 8.90 -3.72
N ALA A 254 -3.40 10.12 -3.27
CA ALA A 254 -4.23 10.35 -2.09
C ALA A 254 -5.66 9.80 -2.25
N SER A 255 -6.28 9.99 -3.42
CA SER A 255 -7.62 9.44 -3.69
C SER A 255 -7.63 7.91 -3.80
N ILE A 256 -6.60 7.31 -4.42
CA ILE A 256 -6.44 5.85 -4.49
C ILE A 256 -6.26 5.28 -3.09
N GLY A 257 -5.36 5.84 -2.28
CA GLY A 257 -5.13 5.40 -0.90
C GLY A 257 -6.40 5.50 -0.05
N THR A 258 -7.10 6.63 -0.14
CA THR A 258 -8.39 6.82 0.58
C THR A 258 -9.44 5.82 0.09
N GLY A 259 -9.50 5.54 -1.22
CA GLY A 259 -10.40 4.53 -1.79
C GLY A 259 -10.12 3.12 -1.26
N ILE A 260 -8.85 2.74 -1.14
CA ILE A 260 -8.40 1.47 -0.58
C ILE A 260 -8.75 1.37 0.91
N ASN A 261 -8.56 2.44 1.68
CA ASN A 261 -8.90 2.48 3.10
C ASN A 261 -10.38 2.27 3.36
N ARG A 262 -11.26 2.75 2.47
CA ARG A 262 -12.71 2.51 2.56
C ARG A 262 -13.06 1.02 2.51
N TRP A 263 -12.25 0.19 1.87
CA TRP A 263 -12.42 -1.26 1.82
C TRP A 263 -11.71 -1.98 2.97
N GLY A 264 -11.26 -1.27 4.01
CA GLY A 264 -10.60 -1.88 5.17
C GLY A 264 -9.16 -2.31 4.91
N ILE A 265 -8.55 -1.87 3.80
CA ILE A 265 -7.17 -2.22 3.46
C ILE A 265 -6.24 -1.08 3.93
N PRO A 266 -5.20 -1.40 4.72
CA PRO A 266 -4.21 -0.43 5.17
C PRO A 266 -3.28 0.00 4.03
N VAL A 267 -2.80 1.24 4.09
CA VAL A 267 -1.91 1.85 3.10
C VAL A 267 -0.73 2.49 3.80
N ILE A 268 0.47 2.12 3.36
CA ILE A 268 1.70 2.80 3.74
C ILE A 268 2.05 3.83 2.68
N VAL A 269 2.48 5.00 3.12
CA VAL A 269 3.07 6.03 2.26
C VAL A 269 4.50 6.29 2.71
N GLY A 270 5.39 6.60 1.77
CA GLY A 270 6.75 7.00 2.14
C GLY A 270 6.79 8.40 2.77
N PRO A 271 7.99 8.90 3.12
CA PRO A 271 8.16 10.12 3.93
C PRO A 271 7.44 11.33 3.36
N HIS A 272 7.51 11.52 2.04
CA HIS A 272 6.84 12.63 1.36
C HIS A 272 5.31 12.53 1.36
N GLY A 273 4.74 11.35 1.58
CA GLY A 273 3.30 11.15 1.73
C GLY A 273 2.70 11.80 2.97
N SER A 274 3.52 12.09 4.00
CA SER A 274 3.09 12.89 5.17
C SER A 274 2.54 14.27 4.78
N LYS A 275 2.97 14.81 3.64
CA LYS A 275 2.53 16.10 3.09
C LYS A 275 1.05 16.12 2.66
N TYR A 276 0.36 14.97 2.62
CA TYR A 276 -1.10 14.91 2.45
C TYR A 276 -1.90 15.38 3.68
N ARG A 277 -1.24 15.70 4.80
CA ARG A 277 -1.78 16.34 6.01
C ARG A 277 -2.70 15.49 6.89
N ARG A 278 -3.18 14.35 6.41
CA ARG A 278 -4.06 13.48 7.19
C ARG A 278 -3.62 12.02 7.04
N ALA A 279 -3.38 11.39 8.18
CA ALA A 279 -3.14 9.96 8.33
C ALA A 279 -4.30 9.34 9.14
N TYR A 280 -4.40 8.01 9.11
CA TYR A 280 -5.43 7.26 9.82
C TYR A 280 -4.75 6.31 10.81
N LEU A 281 -4.34 6.88 11.93
CA LEU A 281 -3.59 6.21 12.97
C LEU A 281 -4.53 5.88 14.13
N SER A 282 -4.36 4.68 14.69
CA SER A 282 -5.03 4.28 15.93
C SER A 282 -4.13 4.60 17.11
N LYS A 283 -4.73 4.87 18.27
CA LYS A 283 -4.02 4.89 19.55
C LYS A 283 -4.28 3.54 20.21
N LYS A 284 -3.40 2.55 19.99
CA LYS A 284 -3.62 1.15 20.40
C LYS A 284 -4.11 1.00 21.85
N GLU A 285 -3.60 1.84 22.77
CA GLU A 285 -3.89 1.82 24.21
C GLU A 285 -5.21 2.47 24.59
N LEU A 286 -5.76 3.34 23.74
CA LEU A 286 -7.00 4.07 23.97
C LEU A 286 -8.18 3.55 23.12
N SER A 287 -7.90 2.65 22.17
CA SER A 287 -8.88 2.08 21.27
C SER A 287 -9.47 0.79 21.84
N ASP A 288 -10.79 0.73 21.96
CA ASP A 288 -11.51 -0.51 22.29
C ASP A 288 -11.54 -1.42 21.05
N TRP A 289 -10.66 -2.43 21.02
CA TRP A 289 -10.63 -3.44 19.97
C TRP A 289 -11.68 -4.51 20.25
N LYS A 290 -12.96 -4.18 20.08
CA LYS A 290 -14.07 -5.14 20.17
C LYS A 290 -14.41 -5.69 18.79
N LEU A 291 -14.80 -6.96 18.75
CA LEU A 291 -15.30 -7.62 17.56
C LEU A 291 -16.61 -8.31 17.93
N TYR A 292 -17.56 -8.31 16.99
CA TYR A 292 -18.76 -9.13 17.06
C TYR A 292 -18.48 -10.43 16.32
N ASP A 293 -18.59 -11.58 17.00
CA ASP A 293 -18.50 -12.89 16.33
C ASP A 293 -19.89 -13.24 15.78
N LYS A 294 -20.06 -13.13 14.46
CA LYS A 294 -21.35 -13.43 13.80
C LYS A 294 -21.83 -14.87 14.02
N ARG A 295 -20.94 -15.80 14.37
CA ARG A 295 -21.29 -17.20 14.59
C ARG A 295 -21.82 -17.47 16.00
N THR A 296 -21.27 -16.78 17.00
CA THR A 296 -21.67 -16.97 18.41
C THR A 296 -22.56 -15.86 18.93
N GLU A 297 -22.71 -14.76 18.17
CA GLU A 297 -23.45 -13.56 18.53
C GLU A 297 -22.91 -12.88 19.80
N GLU A 298 -21.62 -13.05 20.09
CA GLU A 298 -20.95 -12.50 21.27
C GLU A 298 -19.98 -11.38 20.90
N ILE A 299 -19.88 -10.38 21.78
CA ILE A 299 -18.82 -9.37 21.70
C ILE A 299 -17.56 -9.93 22.36
N VAL A 300 -16.48 -10.01 21.59
CA VAL A 300 -15.19 -10.53 22.00
C VAL A 300 -14.10 -9.47 21.90
N SER A 301 -13.06 -9.59 22.73
CA SER A 301 -11.86 -8.76 22.60
C SER A 301 -11.09 -9.17 21.36
N GLY A 302 -10.96 -8.25 20.42
CA GLY A 302 -10.11 -8.35 19.24
C GLY A 302 -8.68 -7.85 19.45
N GLU A 303 -8.05 -7.54 18.33
CA GLU A 303 -6.64 -7.18 18.20
C GLU A 303 -6.48 -6.00 17.20
N PRO A 304 -5.38 -5.23 17.29
CA PRO A 304 -5.08 -4.11 16.39
C PRO A 304 -4.63 -4.57 14.99
N ALA A 305 -5.47 -5.32 14.27
CA ALA A 305 -5.15 -5.96 13.00
C ALA A 305 -6.14 -5.58 11.87
N PRO A 306 -5.82 -4.60 11.00
CA PRO A 306 -4.64 -3.73 11.03
C PRO A 306 -4.79 -2.58 12.05
N GLU A 307 -3.66 -2.11 12.57
CA GLU A 307 -3.64 -1.01 13.56
C GLU A 307 -3.94 0.34 12.94
N HIS A 308 -3.46 0.57 11.72
CA HIS A 308 -3.56 1.84 11.01
C HIS A 308 -4.16 1.60 9.63
N LEU A 309 -4.90 2.57 9.11
CA LEU A 309 -5.35 2.53 7.71
C LEU A 309 -4.45 3.35 6.79
N MET A 310 -3.85 4.44 7.28
CA MET A 310 -2.89 5.22 6.49
C MET A 310 -1.70 5.56 7.38
N TYR A 311 -0.56 4.96 7.07
CA TYR A 311 0.66 5.05 7.86
C TYR A 311 1.81 5.66 7.06
N PRO A 312 2.35 6.83 7.46
CA PRO A 312 3.57 7.36 6.87
C PRO A 312 4.80 6.69 7.51
N ALA A 313 5.54 5.92 6.73
CA ALA A 313 6.82 5.34 7.16
C ALA A 313 7.99 6.23 6.71
N GLU A 314 9.02 6.32 7.54
CA GLU A 314 10.22 7.12 7.31
C GLU A 314 11.28 6.33 6.52
N THR A 315 11.47 5.05 6.85
CA THR A 315 12.48 4.20 6.20
C THR A 315 11.85 2.98 5.53
N VAL A 316 12.55 2.42 4.55
CA VAL A 316 12.08 1.21 3.86
C VAL A 316 12.08 0.00 4.80
N GLU A 317 13.01 -0.05 5.74
CA GLU A 317 13.10 -1.06 6.79
C GLU A 317 11.86 -1.04 7.69
N GLU A 318 11.45 0.16 8.14
CA GLU A 318 10.22 0.36 8.89
C GLU A 318 8.98 -0.03 8.08
N ALA A 319 8.93 0.39 6.80
CA ALA A 319 7.84 0.06 5.91
C ALA A 319 7.69 -1.45 5.75
N ILE A 320 8.79 -2.20 5.53
CA ILE A 320 8.76 -3.66 5.39
C ILE A 320 8.16 -4.32 6.64
N VAL A 321 8.59 -3.92 7.84
CA VAL A 321 8.05 -4.47 9.09
C VAL A 321 6.56 -4.16 9.23
N ALA A 322 6.16 -2.91 8.93
CA ALA A 322 4.77 -2.48 8.97
C ALA A 322 3.88 -3.22 7.97
N ILE A 323 4.36 -3.50 6.75
CA ILE A 323 3.62 -4.27 5.73
C ILE A 323 3.25 -5.65 6.28
N ALA A 324 4.21 -6.37 6.87
CA ALA A 324 3.97 -7.70 7.41
C ALA A 324 2.94 -7.69 8.55
N LYS A 325 3.07 -6.73 9.48
CA LYS A 325 2.11 -6.51 10.56
C LYS A 325 0.70 -6.22 10.03
N PHE A 326 0.59 -5.33 9.04
CA PHE A 326 -0.67 -4.90 8.46
C PHE A 326 -1.37 -5.96 7.61
N CYS A 327 -0.76 -7.11 7.37
CA CYS A 327 -1.40 -8.27 6.75
C CYS A 327 -2.04 -9.23 7.76
N ILE A 328 -1.77 -9.10 9.07
CA ILE A 328 -2.42 -9.91 10.12
C ILE A 328 -3.91 -9.56 10.16
N ARG A 329 -4.76 -10.58 10.32
CA ARG A 329 -6.22 -10.42 10.38
C ARG A 329 -6.83 -11.25 11.51
N PRO A 330 -7.90 -10.75 12.17
CA PRO A 330 -8.58 -11.49 13.24
C PRO A 330 -8.99 -12.93 12.88
N SER A 331 -9.36 -13.18 11.62
CA SER A 331 -9.83 -14.50 11.17
C SER A 331 -8.73 -15.48 10.76
N ASP A 332 -7.44 -15.12 10.86
CA ASP A 332 -6.36 -16.03 10.48
C ASP A 332 -6.52 -17.37 11.23
N ASN A 333 -6.41 -18.50 10.53
CA ASN A 333 -6.37 -19.79 11.22
C ASN A 333 -5.03 -19.94 11.97
N ALA A 334 -4.87 -20.97 12.82
CA ALA A 334 -3.64 -21.14 13.60
C ALA A 334 -2.38 -21.21 12.71
N LYS A 335 -2.45 -21.94 11.60
CA LYS A 335 -1.33 -22.09 10.64
C LYS A 335 -0.99 -20.78 9.93
N GLY A 336 -1.98 -20.05 9.47
CA GLY A 336 -1.82 -18.75 8.83
C GLY A 336 -1.31 -17.70 9.81
N ARG A 337 -1.80 -17.72 11.04
CA ARG A 337 -1.31 -16.83 12.11
C ARG A 337 0.15 -17.13 12.45
N GLN A 338 0.54 -18.41 12.59
CA GLN A 338 1.96 -18.78 12.75
C GLN A 338 2.82 -18.21 11.62
N LEU A 339 2.38 -18.34 10.37
CA LEU A 339 3.15 -17.85 9.23
C LEU A 339 3.29 -16.33 9.21
N LYS A 340 2.22 -15.59 9.49
CA LYS A 340 2.26 -14.11 9.54
C LYS A 340 3.07 -13.61 10.73
N LEU A 341 2.95 -14.24 11.90
CA LEU A 341 3.75 -13.90 13.08
C LEU A 341 5.22 -14.24 12.89
N LEU A 342 5.54 -15.34 12.21
CA LEU A 342 6.90 -15.66 11.82
C LEU A 342 7.49 -14.56 10.95
N ASN A 343 6.79 -14.17 9.88
CA ASN A 343 7.26 -13.09 9.00
C ASN A 343 7.40 -11.76 9.76
N TYR A 344 6.44 -11.40 10.60
CA TYR A 344 6.50 -10.17 11.36
C TYR A 344 7.67 -10.16 12.35
N ALA A 345 7.83 -11.22 13.15
CA ALA A 345 8.90 -11.31 14.14
C ALA A 345 10.29 -11.41 13.48
N ASP A 346 10.44 -12.18 12.40
CA ASP A 346 11.69 -12.32 11.65
C ASP A 346 12.11 -11.00 10.99
N LEU A 347 11.18 -10.31 10.32
CA LEU A 347 11.45 -9.00 9.72
C LEU A 347 11.79 -7.95 10.78
N TYR A 348 11.07 -7.93 11.90
CA TYR A 348 11.37 -7.03 13.00
C TYR A 348 12.76 -7.30 13.58
N LYS A 349 13.16 -8.57 13.76
CA LYS A 349 14.52 -8.91 14.18
C LYS A 349 15.57 -8.51 13.16
N LYS A 350 15.32 -8.78 11.88
CA LYS A 350 16.24 -8.46 10.76
C LYS A 350 16.54 -6.96 10.69
N TYR A 351 15.53 -6.11 10.88
CA TYR A 351 15.63 -4.67 10.64
C TYR A 351 15.69 -3.80 11.91
N MET A 352 15.11 -4.25 13.03
CA MET A 352 15.05 -3.54 14.31
C MET A 352 15.83 -4.24 15.43
N GLY A 353 16.40 -5.42 15.18
CA GLY A 353 17.33 -6.12 16.09
C GLY A 353 16.70 -6.79 17.32
N THR A 354 15.39 -6.69 17.51
CA THR A 354 14.68 -7.21 18.71
C THR A 354 13.37 -7.91 18.31
N LEU A 355 12.59 -8.42 19.27
CA LEU A 355 11.22 -8.85 19.00
C LEU A 355 10.25 -7.64 19.05
N PRO A 356 9.12 -7.67 18.33
CA PRO A 356 8.13 -6.61 18.41
C PRO A 356 7.55 -6.47 19.82
N GLU A 357 7.53 -5.24 20.35
CA GLU A 357 7.01 -4.92 21.70
C GLU A 357 5.50 -5.12 21.86
N ASP A 358 4.78 -5.33 20.76
CA ASP A 358 3.34 -5.54 20.73
C ASP A 358 2.96 -6.92 20.17
N LEU A 359 3.94 -7.84 20.04
CA LEU A 359 3.71 -9.19 19.53
C LEU A 359 2.62 -9.94 20.30
N ASN A 360 2.56 -9.72 21.61
CA ASN A 360 1.55 -10.29 22.51
C ASN A 360 0.11 -9.90 22.18
N LEU A 361 -0.11 -8.82 21.43
CA LEU A 361 -1.44 -8.40 20.99
C LEU A 361 -2.00 -9.30 19.88
N PHE A 362 -1.14 -10.02 19.15
CA PHE A 362 -1.48 -10.83 17.99
C PHE A 362 -1.36 -12.34 18.21
N VAL A 363 -0.85 -12.77 19.38
CA VAL A 363 -0.83 -14.18 19.80
C VAL A 363 -2.10 -14.45 20.59
N ARG A 364 -2.99 -15.31 20.08
CA ARG A 364 -4.26 -15.64 20.75
C ARG A 364 -4.06 -16.85 21.67
N ASN A 365 -3.35 -17.86 21.21
CA ASN A 365 -3.01 -19.05 22.01
C ASN A 365 -1.63 -19.60 21.59
N GLU A 366 -1.18 -20.69 22.23
CA GLU A 366 0.12 -21.31 21.92
C GLU A 366 0.20 -21.95 20.52
N GLU A 367 -0.95 -22.20 19.89
CA GLU A 367 -1.00 -22.70 18.51
C GLU A 367 -0.67 -21.60 17.50
N ASP A 368 -0.78 -20.32 17.84
CA ASP A 368 -0.38 -19.23 16.96
C ASP A 368 1.14 -19.05 16.90
N ILE A 369 1.89 -19.63 17.84
CA ILE A 369 3.31 -19.37 18.00
C ILE A 369 4.14 -20.14 16.96
N PRO A 370 4.95 -19.44 16.13
CA PRO A 370 5.82 -20.07 15.15
C PRO A 370 6.74 -21.13 15.78
N ILE A 371 6.77 -22.32 15.18
CA ILE A 371 7.52 -23.47 15.71
C ILE A 371 9.02 -23.14 15.85
N THR A 372 9.59 -22.45 14.86
CA THR A 372 11.02 -22.10 14.81
C THR A 372 11.44 -21.05 15.84
N MET A 373 10.50 -20.24 16.33
CA MET A 373 10.74 -19.15 17.29
C MET A 373 10.02 -19.37 18.63
N ARG A 374 9.53 -20.59 18.87
CA ARG A 374 8.65 -20.90 20.02
C ARG A 374 9.27 -20.55 21.36
N GLY A 375 10.53 -20.95 21.59
CA GLY A 375 11.21 -20.70 22.87
C GLY A 375 11.34 -19.21 23.18
N GLU A 376 11.81 -18.43 22.20
CA GLU A 376 12.03 -16.99 22.35
C GLU A 376 10.72 -16.21 22.54
N ILE A 377 9.70 -16.54 21.74
CA ILE A 377 8.39 -15.87 21.84
C ILE A 377 7.71 -16.22 23.16
N MET A 378 7.77 -17.48 23.62
CA MET A 378 7.20 -17.85 24.93
C MET A 378 7.88 -17.10 26.07
N GLU A 379 9.20 -16.99 26.07
CA GLU A 379 9.93 -16.22 27.09
C GLU A 379 9.48 -14.74 27.10
N TYR A 380 9.29 -14.15 25.92
CA TYR A 380 8.74 -12.80 25.79
C TYR A 380 7.30 -12.70 26.36
N LEU A 381 6.41 -13.63 25.99
CA LEU A 381 5.01 -13.65 26.42
C LEU A 381 4.88 -13.80 27.95
N GLU A 382 5.72 -14.62 28.56
CA GLU A 382 5.79 -14.76 30.02
C GLU A 382 6.21 -13.45 30.70
N LYS A 383 7.24 -12.77 30.17
CA LYS A 383 7.73 -11.48 30.71
C LYS A 383 6.66 -10.39 30.70
N VAL A 384 5.81 -10.35 29.66
CA VAL A 384 4.75 -9.34 29.53
C VAL A 384 3.43 -9.76 30.18
N GLY A 385 3.37 -10.91 30.85
CA GLY A 385 2.17 -11.40 31.53
C GLY A 385 1.02 -11.72 30.57
N TRP A 386 1.33 -12.22 29.38
CA TRP A 386 0.34 -12.58 28.37
C TRP A 386 -0.62 -13.67 28.87
N LYS A 387 -1.88 -13.59 28.44
CA LYS A 387 -2.91 -14.59 28.74
C LYS A 387 -3.58 -15.03 27.44
N PRO A 388 -3.84 -16.34 27.26
CA PRO A 388 -4.54 -16.84 26.09
C PRO A 388 -5.92 -16.20 25.93
N LYS A 389 -6.27 -15.89 24.69
CA LYS A 389 -7.58 -15.40 24.23
C LYS A 389 -8.20 -16.43 23.30
N LYS A 390 -9.54 -16.48 23.27
CA LYS A 390 -10.25 -17.32 22.32
C LYS A 390 -10.12 -16.71 20.91
N PRO A 391 -9.74 -17.50 19.89
CA PRO A 391 -9.85 -17.07 18.51
C PRO A 391 -11.30 -16.79 18.13
N VAL A 392 -11.49 -15.75 17.31
CA VAL A 392 -12.81 -15.37 16.77
C VAL A 392 -13.03 -16.15 15.47
N ALA A 393 -14.21 -16.74 15.30
CA ALA A 393 -14.49 -17.51 14.10
C ALA A 393 -15.02 -16.63 12.97
N GLU A 394 -16.01 -15.80 13.25
CA GLU A 394 -16.58 -14.88 12.27
C GLU A 394 -16.51 -13.41 12.71
N PRO A 395 -15.30 -12.82 12.72
CA PRO A 395 -15.12 -11.45 13.19
C PRO A 395 -15.82 -10.44 12.27
N SER A 396 -16.57 -9.55 12.89
CA SER A 396 -17.20 -8.39 12.26
C SER A 396 -17.14 -7.19 13.18
N ARG A 397 -17.13 -5.99 12.59
CA ARG A 397 -17.39 -4.74 13.32
C ARG A 397 -18.83 -4.27 13.17
N LEU A 398 -19.60 -4.90 12.29
CA LEU A 398 -21.03 -4.70 12.14
C LEU A 398 -21.73 -5.50 13.25
N GLY A 399 -22.52 -4.84 14.09
CA GLY A 399 -23.19 -5.46 15.25
C GLY A 399 -22.63 -5.05 16.62
N LEU A 400 -21.61 -4.18 16.68
CA LEU A 400 -21.11 -3.61 17.94
C LEU A 400 -22.02 -2.52 18.53
N ASP A 401 -22.85 -1.88 17.70
CA ASP A 401 -23.90 -0.95 18.12
C ASP A 401 -25.26 -1.61 17.85
N GLU A 402 -25.92 -2.13 18.90
CA GLU A 402 -27.29 -2.69 18.79
C GLU A 402 -28.26 -1.66 18.17
N ASP A 403 -28.11 -0.37 18.52
CA ASP A 403 -28.93 0.73 18.00
C ASP A 403 -28.68 1.03 16.51
N ALA A 404 -27.45 0.86 16.01
CA ALA A 404 -27.13 1.14 14.61
C ALA A 404 -27.62 0.00 13.70
N PHE A 405 -27.54 -1.24 14.18
CA PHE A 405 -28.07 -2.40 13.46
C PHE A 405 -29.60 -2.32 13.34
N ILE A 406 -30.32 -2.04 14.43
CA ILE A 406 -31.77 -1.86 14.42
C ILE A 406 -32.19 -0.69 13.51
N ARG A 407 -31.50 0.46 13.57
CA ARG A 407 -31.78 1.59 12.66
C ARG A 407 -31.56 1.23 11.19
N LYS A 408 -30.53 0.44 10.89
CA LYS A 408 -30.22 0.01 9.52
C LYS A 408 -31.24 -1.01 8.99
N GLU A 409 -31.70 -1.93 9.83
CA GLU A 409 -32.78 -2.86 9.49
C GLU A 409 -34.08 -2.10 9.21
N ILE A 410 -34.38 -1.08 10.03
CA ILE A 410 -35.53 -0.18 9.85
C ILE A 410 -35.40 0.59 8.53
N ASP A 411 -34.25 1.20 8.23
CA ASP A 411 -34.03 1.95 6.99
C ASP A 411 -34.12 1.05 5.74
N HIS A 412 -33.63 -0.20 5.83
CA HIS A 412 -33.77 -1.16 4.74
C HIS A 412 -35.24 -1.53 4.50
N LEU A 413 -36.00 -1.79 5.56
CA LEU A 413 -37.44 -2.07 5.50
C LEU A 413 -38.23 -0.89 4.94
N ILE A 414 -37.87 0.35 5.31
CA ILE A 414 -38.47 1.58 4.76
C ILE A 414 -38.20 1.69 3.26
N THR A 415 -36.95 1.49 2.84
CA THR A 415 -36.56 1.55 1.42
C THR A 415 -37.30 0.49 0.60
N MET A 416 -37.39 -0.73 1.13
CA MET A 416 -38.09 -1.84 0.46
C MET A 416 -39.61 -1.57 0.38
N LYS A 417 -40.21 -0.96 1.40
CA LYS A 417 -41.60 -0.50 1.39
C LYS A 417 -41.84 0.57 0.32
N ASP A 418 -40.91 1.50 0.15
CA ASP A 418 -41.01 2.56 -0.87
C ASP A 418 -40.88 2.00 -2.29
N GLU A 419 -40.00 1.03 -2.51
CA GLU A 419 -39.87 0.33 -3.79
C GLU A 419 -41.13 -0.48 -4.13
N ILE A 420 -41.68 -1.21 -3.16
CA ILE A 420 -42.95 -1.94 -3.32
C ILE A 420 -44.10 -0.96 -3.60
N SER A 421 -44.14 0.18 -2.91
CA SER A 421 -45.18 1.19 -3.11
C SER A 421 -45.12 1.79 -4.53
N ARG A 422 -43.92 2.13 -5.02
CA ARG A 422 -43.72 2.58 -6.41
C ARG A 422 -44.10 1.52 -7.43
N TYR A 423 -43.76 0.25 -7.17
CA TYR A 423 -44.14 -0.85 -8.05
C TYR A 423 -45.66 -1.00 -8.13
N LEU A 424 -46.37 -0.94 -7.00
CA LEU A 424 -47.83 -1.01 -6.93
C LEU A 424 -48.51 0.16 -7.66
N GLU A 425 -47.95 1.37 -7.57
CA GLU A 425 -48.40 2.53 -8.36
C GLU A 425 -48.24 2.31 -9.86
N THR A 426 -47.12 1.74 -10.31
CA THR A 426 -46.89 1.45 -11.75
C THR A 426 -47.83 0.39 -12.34
N VAL A 427 -48.38 -0.51 -11.51
CA VAL A 427 -49.37 -1.53 -11.94
C VAL A 427 -50.82 -1.11 -11.67
N GLY A 428 -51.07 0.15 -11.31
CA GLY A 428 -52.42 0.71 -11.15
C GLY A 428 -53.16 0.29 -9.88
N LEU A 429 -52.47 -0.31 -8.91
CA LEU A 429 -53.02 -0.69 -7.61
C LEU A 429 -52.74 0.43 -6.60
N ARG A 430 -53.72 1.30 -6.32
CA ARG A 430 -53.59 2.30 -5.23
C ARG A 430 -53.62 1.60 -3.87
N SER A 431 -52.67 1.97 -3.00
CA SER A 431 -52.44 1.44 -1.66
C SER A 431 -53.45 1.89 -0.59
N GLU A 432 -54.75 1.92 -0.89
CA GLU A 432 -55.77 2.40 0.06
C GLU A 432 -56.08 1.43 1.24
N LYS A 433 -55.28 0.38 1.49
CA LYS A 433 -55.54 -0.58 2.58
C LYS A 433 -54.36 -1.00 3.46
N ILE A 434 -53.25 -0.24 3.48
CA ILE A 434 -52.21 -0.42 4.52
C ILE A 434 -52.03 0.90 5.27
N CYS A 435 -53.13 1.39 5.86
CA CYS A 435 -53.11 2.45 6.85
C CYS A 435 -53.78 1.92 8.13
N ARG A 436 -53.02 1.16 8.92
CA ARG A 436 -53.19 1.19 10.38
C ARG A 436 -51.90 1.72 10.97
N ARG A 437 -51.96 3.01 11.24
CA ARG A 437 -51.16 3.70 12.25
C ARG A 437 -51.41 2.98 13.57
N THR A 438 -50.42 2.25 14.07
CA THR A 438 -50.39 1.77 15.46
C THR A 438 -48.96 1.90 15.95
N GLU A 439 -48.76 2.98 16.72
CA GLU A 439 -48.00 2.99 17.97
C GLU A 439 -46.56 2.44 17.91
N MET A 440 -45.63 3.24 17.38
CA MET A 440 -44.20 3.12 17.74
C MET A 440 -43.46 4.46 17.76
N GLU A 441 -44.18 5.60 17.71
CA GLU A 441 -43.58 6.93 17.88
C GLU A 441 -43.61 7.43 19.34
N ASP A 442 -44.26 6.71 20.27
CA ASP A 442 -44.36 7.08 21.69
C ASP A 442 -43.25 6.50 22.59
N LEU A 443 -42.26 5.79 22.05
CA LEU A 443 -41.19 5.16 22.84
C LEU A 443 -39.90 5.98 23.00
N TYR A 444 -39.81 7.19 22.40
CA TYR A 444 -38.63 8.06 22.54
C TYR A 444 -38.96 9.53 22.87
N GLY A 445 -40.06 9.76 23.59
CA GLY A 445 -40.43 11.07 24.10
C GLY A 445 -40.47 11.13 25.63
N HIS A 446 -39.44 11.79 26.21
CA HIS A 446 -39.38 12.37 27.57
C HIS A 446 -38.84 11.51 28.73
N SER A 447 -37.56 11.73 29.06
CA SER A 447 -37.11 11.88 30.44
C SER A 447 -35.89 12.83 30.51
N ASN A 448 -36.15 14.13 30.44
CA ASN A 448 -35.30 15.15 31.05
C ASN A 448 -36.14 15.84 32.14
N ASN A 449 -35.93 15.40 33.38
CA ASN A 449 -35.98 16.17 34.61
C ASN A 449 -35.19 15.43 35.69
#